data_AF-A0A1Q3MKN4-F1
#
_entry.id   AF-A0A1Q3MKN4-F1
#
_cell.length_a   1.000
_cell.length_b   1.000
_cell.length_c   1.000
_cell.angle_alpha   90.00
_cell.angle_beta   90.00
_cell.angle_gamma   90.00
#
_symmetry.space_group_name_H-M   'P 1'
#
loop_
_entity.id
_entity.type
_entity.pdbx_description
1 polymer ?
#
loop_
_entity_poly.entity_id
_entity_poly.type
_entity_poly.pdbx_seq_one_letter_code
_entity_poly.pdbx_strand_id
1 'polypeptide(L)'
;MKIPTVIGLIAMAAIGASQLYAEKLGMVAKAAFHLNDFRYKTELKLSSTQVDKINSIFASHNSAQTGFSDALAKAKPDQYAGIVVKQEKLDQQTANQLLAVLSSVQKGRLEQLAYQETGPWALRNAALAGKLGLSAQQRASIESLAKATLATIDDLSAKMGEAIEKIPAPKTGDTKASKAYEKKVNAVASQYNPKIDAADEKGKTGVLAVLTAAQLSKWKGLLGKPFKLVDK
;
A
#
# COMPACT_ATOMS: atom_id res chain seq x y z
N MET A 1 1.95 27.68 22.98
CA MET A 1 2.37 27.02 21.72
C MET A 1 1.17 26.22 21.21
N LYS A 2 0.48 26.67 20.16
CA LYS A 2 -0.75 26.04 19.62
C LYS A 2 -0.41 25.33 18.30
N ILE A 3 -0.27 24.01 18.33
CA ILE A 3 -0.20 23.10 17.17
C ILE A 3 -0.72 21.73 17.68
N PRO A 4 -1.60 20.95 17.00
CA PRO A 4 -1.92 20.93 15.56
C PRO A 4 -3.41 20.74 15.21
N THR A 5 -4.03 21.74 14.59
CA THR A 5 -5.14 21.52 13.65
C THR A 5 -4.62 21.19 12.23
N VAL A 6 -3.30 21.30 12.04
CA VAL A 6 -2.59 21.16 10.77
C VAL A 6 -2.35 19.70 10.37
N ILE A 7 -2.30 18.76 11.33
CA ILE A 7 -2.07 17.34 11.01
C ILE A 7 -3.28 16.73 10.28
N GLY A 8 -4.52 17.14 10.61
CA GLY A 8 -5.73 16.66 9.94
C GLY A 8 -5.88 17.14 8.49
N LEU A 9 -5.46 18.38 8.18
CA LEU A 9 -5.52 18.94 6.82
C LEU A 9 -4.39 18.42 5.90
N ILE A 10 -3.21 18.14 6.45
CA ILE A 10 -2.12 17.48 5.70
C ILE A 10 -2.50 16.02 5.38
N ALA A 11 -3.21 15.34 6.28
CA ALA A 11 -3.71 13.99 6.02
C ALA A 11 -4.71 13.94 4.85
N MET A 12 -5.63 14.91 4.72
CA MET A 12 -6.65 14.86 3.64
C MET A 12 -6.15 15.25 2.25
N ALA A 13 -5.24 16.22 2.12
CA ALA A 13 -4.63 16.54 0.80
C ALA A 13 -3.62 15.47 0.34
N ALA A 14 -3.04 14.71 1.27
CA ALA A 14 -2.16 13.59 0.98
C ALA A 14 -2.91 12.34 0.45
N ILE A 15 -4.22 12.21 0.65
CA ILE A 15 -4.99 11.03 0.19
C ILE A 15 -5.07 10.99 -1.35
N GLY A 16 -5.41 12.11 -2.01
CA GLY A 16 -5.48 12.17 -3.48
C GLY A 16 -4.11 12.00 -4.16
N ALA A 17 -3.03 12.52 -3.54
CA ALA A 17 -1.67 12.36 -4.03
C ALA A 17 -1.09 10.97 -3.72
N SER A 18 -1.47 10.34 -2.59
CA SER A 18 -1.03 8.98 -2.23
C SER A 18 -1.73 7.88 -3.04
N GLN A 19 -2.97 8.10 -3.48
CA GLN A 19 -3.65 7.22 -4.45
C GLN A 19 -2.98 7.25 -5.83
N LEU A 20 -2.56 8.42 -6.30
CA LEU A 20 -1.75 8.56 -7.53
C LEU A 20 -0.33 7.96 -7.37
N TYR A 21 0.28 8.11 -6.19
CA TYR A 21 1.59 7.55 -5.85
C TYR A 21 1.58 6.02 -5.83
N ALA A 22 0.53 5.42 -5.28
CA ALA A 22 0.34 3.97 -5.22
C ALA A 22 0.16 3.33 -6.60
N GLU A 23 -0.37 4.04 -7.60
CA GLU A 23 -0.55 3.49 -8.94
C GLU A 23 0.74 3.51 -9.78
N LYS A 24 1.68 4.42 -9.51
CA LYS A 24 2.87 4.63 -10.37
C LYS A 24 4.03 3.67 -10.16
N LEU A 25 4.36 3.31 -8.92
CA LEU A 25 5.50 2.42 -8.67
C LEU A 25 5.29 1.05 -9.33
N GLY A 26 4.04 0.63 -9.52
CA GLY A 26 3.71 -0.70 -10.00
C GLY A 26 3.89 -1.75 -8.89
N MET A 27 3.05 -2.78 -8.94
CA MET A 27 2.92 -3.76 -7.88
C MET A 27 4.23 -4.52 -7.56
N VAL A 28 5.01 -4.88 -8.59
CA VAL A 28 6.28 -5.60 -8.41
C VAL A 28 7.37 -4.70 -7.80
N ALA A 29 7.38 -3.40 -8.13
CA ALA A 29 8.32 -2.47 -7.53
C ALA A 29 8.01 -2.25 -6.05
N LYS A 30 6.72 -2.15 -5.67
CA LYS A 30 6.30 -2.14 -4.26
C LYS A 30 6.75 -3.41 -3.55
N ALA A 31 6.54 -4.57 -4.17
CA ALA A 31 6.96 -5.83 -3.58
C ALA A 31 8.49 -5.90 -3.36
N ALA A 32 9.29 -5.21 -4.17
CA ALA A 32 10.73 -5.13 -3.97
C ALA A 32 11.11 -4.48 -2.63
N PHE A 33 10.30 -3.55 -2.10
CA PHE A 33 10.54 -2.98 -0.77
C PHE A 33 10.37 -3.99 0.36
N HIS A 34 9.58 -5.05 0.17
CA HIS A 34 9.50 -6.15 1.14
C HIS A 34 10.78 -6.98 1.22
N LEU A 35 11.74 -6.80 0.31
CA LEU A 35 13.06 -7.42 0.43
C LEU A 35 13.82 -6.94 1.68
N ASN A 36 13.37 -5.90 2.39
CA ASN A 36 13.92 -5.55 3.69
C ASN A 36 13.54 -6.58 4.79
N ASP A 37 12.42 -7.28 4.61
CA ASP A 37 11.90 -8.29 5.51
C ASP A 37 12.60 -9.64 5.33
N PHE A 38 13.05 -10.26 6.44
CA PHE A 38 13.75 -11.54 6.40
C PHE A 38 12.90 -12.68 5.80
N ARG A 39 11.58 -12.65 5.95
CA ARG A 39 10.67 -13.67 5.41
C ARG A 39 10.72 -13.72 3.89
N TYR A 40 10.78 -12.56 3.24
CA TYR A 40 10.97 -12.45 1.79
C TYR A 40 12.37 -12.87 1.37
N LYS A 41 13.40 -12.51 2.14
CA LYS A 41 14.79 -12.97 1.88
C LYS A 41 14.89 -14.50 1.91
N THR A 42 14.24 -15.14 2.88
CA THR A 42 14.18 -16.60 3.02
C THR A 42 13.36 -17.24 1.90
N GLU A 43 12.16 -16.73 1.61
CA GLU A 43 11.28 -17.26 0.55
C GLU A 43 11.97 -17.21 -0.83
N LEU A 44 12.68 -16.13 -1.12
CA LEU A 44 13.41 -15.95 -2.37
C LEU A 44 14.79 -16.62 -2.36
N LYS A 45 15.19 -17.23 -1.23
CA LYS A 45 16.48 -17.90 -1.04
C LYS A 45 17.65 -17.02 -1.48
N LEU A 46 17.66 -15.78 -1.00
CA LEU A 46 18.70 -14.82 -1.37
C LEU A 46 20.05 -15.27 -0.81
N SER A 47 21.11 -15.15 -1.61
CA SER A 47 22.47 -15.40 -1.12
C SER A 47 22.93 -14.28 -0.16
N SER A 48 23.95 -14.54 0.66
CA SER A 48 24.55 -13.52 1.54
C SER A 48 24.95 -12.27 0.75
N THR A 49 25.61 -12.44 -0.41
CA THR A 49 25.98 -11.33 -1.29
C THR A 49 24.78 -10.52 -1.80
N GLN A 50 23.64 -11.17 -2.07
CA GLN A 50 22.42 -10.46 -2.45
C GLN A 50 21.84 -9.69 -1.27
N VAL A 51 21.81 -10.31 -0.08
CA VAL A 51 21.34 -9.68 1.15
C VAL A 51 22.16 -8.44 1.48
N ASP A 52 23.49 -8.50 1.39
CA ASP A 52 24.37 -7.36 1.66
C ASP A 52 24.12 -6.20 0.70
N LYS A 53 23.96 -6.49 -0.59
CA LYS A 53 23.62 -5.48 -1.61
C LYS A 53 22.27 -4.83 -1.33
N ILE A 54 21.25 -5.63 -1.00
CA ILE A 54 19.91 -5.14 -0.68
C ILE A 54 19.95 -4.24 0.57
N ASN A 55 20.64 -4.66 1.63
CA ASN A 55 20.78 -3.86 2.85
C ASN A 55 21.49 -2.52 2.56
N SER A 56 22.51 -2.51 1.70
CA SER A 56 23.20 -1.29 1.27
C SER A 56 22.29 -0.34 0.46
N ILE A 57 21.47 -0.89 -0.43
CA ILE A 57 20.46 -0.12 -1.18
C ILE A 57 19.45 0.51 -0.21
N PHE A 58 18.95 -0.25 0.78
CA PHE A 58 18.03 0.30 1.79
C PHE A 58 18.69 1.36 2.69
N ALA A 59 19.95 1.18 3.09
CA ALA A 59 20.67 2.20 3.86
C ALA A 59 20.77 3.53 3.08
N SER A 60 21.07 3.43 1.78
CA SER A 60 21.13 4.59 0.87
C SER A 60 19.75 5.24 0.71
N HIS A 61 18.71 4.43 0.52
CA HIS A 61 17.33 4.88 0.41
C HIS A 61 16.86 5.62 1.67
N ASN A 62 17.05 5.01 2.84
CA ASN A 62 16.66 5.59 4.13
C ASN A 62 17.38 6.92 4.39
N SER A 63 18.67 7.00 4.05
CA SER A 63 19.44 8.25 4.17
C SER A 63 18.94 9.35 3.23
N ALA A 64 18.43 9.01 2.05
CA ALA A 64 17.81 9.97 1.15
C ALA A 64 16.39 10.36 1.62
N GLN A 65 15.69 9.44 2.29
CA GLN A 65 14.33 9.65 2.77
C GLN A 65 14.21 10.62 3.94
N THR A 66 15.22 10.68 4.82
CA THR A 66 15.27 11.68 5.90
C THR A 66 15.24 13.11 5.34
N GLY A 67 15.91 13.36 4.21
CA GLY A 67 15.89 14.65 3.53
C GLY A 67 14.50 15.07 3.02
N PHE A 68 13.64 14.10 2.67
CA PHE A 68 12.26 14.36 2.25
C PHE A 68 11.36 14.76 3.41
N SER A 69 11.49 14.10 4.57
CA SER A 69 10.77 14.47 5.78
C SER A 69 11.07 15.90 6.21
N ASP A 70 12.36 16.27 6.22
CA ASP A 70 12.80 17.63 6.56
C ASP A 70 12.34 18.66 5.53
N ALA A 71 12.34 18.30 4.25
CA ALA A 71 11.86 19.16 3.17
C ALA A 71 10.35 19.43 3.31
N LEU A 72 9.54 18.40 3.58
CA LEU A 72 8.10 18.55 3.79
C LEU A 72 7.79 19.42 5.02
N ALA A 73 8.50 19.22 6.13
CA ALA A 73 8.30 20.00 7.35
C ALA A 73 8.56 21.50 7.17
N LYS A 74 9.44 21.87 6.23
CA LYS A 74 9.80 23.27 5.92
C LYS A 74 9.04 23.86 4.73
N ALA A 75 8.34 23.02 3.97
CA ALA A 75 7.71 23.41 2.72
C ALA A 75 6.36 24.11 2.92
N LYS A 76 6.05 25.04 2.00
CA LYS A 76 4.71 25.61 1.85
C LYS A 76 3.79 24.64 1.09
N PRO A 77 2.45 24.73 1.23
CA PRO A 77 1.52 23.79 0.60
C PRO A 77 1.67 23.64 -0.93
N ASP A 78 1.98 24.74 -1.63
CA ASP A 78 2.20 24.76 -3.08
C ASP A 78 3.48 24.01 -3.51
N GLN A 79 4.39 23.71 -2.57
CA GLN A 79 5.65 23.00 -2.83
C GLN A 79 5.53 21.49 -2.60
N TYR A 80 4.47 21.01 -1.95
CA TYR A 80 4.31 19.60 -1.58
C TYR A 80 4.34 18.68 -2.81
N ALA A 81 3.65 19.06 -3.89
CA ALA A 81 3.59 18.26 -5.11
C ALA A 81 5.00 17.99 -5.69
N GLY A 82 5.86 19.01 -5.73
CA GLY A 82 7.22 18.86 -6.25
C GLY A 82 8.12 17.96 -5.38
N ILE A 83 7.87 17.94 -4.06
CA ILE A 83 8.59 17.08 -3.12
C ILE A 83 8.13 15.62 -3.28
N VAL A 84 6.81 15.40 -3.39
CA VAL A 84 6.23 14.08 -3.63
C VAL A 84 6.76 13.48 -4.94
N VAL A 85 6.82 14.23 -6.04
CA VAL A 85 7.36 13.75 -7.32
C VAL A 85 8.84 13.34 -7.22
N LYS A 86 9.65 14.07 -6.42
CA LYS A 86 11.04 13.71 -6.18
C LYS A 86 11.16 12.42 -5.35
N GLN A 87 10.28 12.25 -4.37
CA GLN A 87 10.20 11.02 -3.57
C GLN A 87 9.80 9.83 -4.46
N GLU A 88 8.76 9.98 -5.29
CA GLU A 88 8.36 8.95 -6.29
C GLU A 88 9.53 8.48 -7.15
N LYS A 89 10.35 9.44 -7.63
CA LYS A 89 11.50 9.12 -8.47
C LYS A 89 12.56 8.35 -7.69
N LEU A 90 12.83 8.71 -6.43
CA LEU A 90 13.73 7.96 -5.57
C LEU A 90 13.21 6.54 -5.37
N ASP A 91 11.93 6.37 -5.01
CA ASP A 91 11.33 5.07 -4.75
C ASP A 91 11.40 4.16 -5.98
N GLN A 92 11.13 4.71 -7.18
CA GLN A 92 11.23 3.98 -8.43
C GLN A 92 12.67 3.54 -8.74
N GLN A 93 13.64 4.43 -8.49
CA GLN A 93 15.06 4.11 -8.67
C GLN A 93 15.51 3.01 -7.71
N THR A 94 15.14 3.13 -6.44
CA THR A 94 15.43 2.12 -5.40
C THR A 94 14.80 0.78 -5.77
N ALA A 95 13.54 0.75 -6.17
CA ALA A 95 12.90 -0.50 -6.60
C ALA A 95 13.61 -1.14 -7.80
N ASN A 96 14.03 -0.34 -8.79
CA ASN A 96 14.78 -0.85 -9.95
C ASN A 96 16.13 -1.44 -9.53
N GLN A 97 16.85 -0.81 -8.59
CA GLN A 97 18.10 -1.34 -8.04
C GLN A 97 17.88 -2.64 -7.28
N LEU A 98 16.85 -2.71 -6.44
CA LEU A 98 16.48 -3.91 -5.69
C LEU A 98 16.15 -5.08 -6.64
N LEU A 99 15.33 -4.82 -7.67
CA LEU A 99 15.02 -5.81 -8.68
C LEU A 99 16.27 -6.26 -9.46
N ALA A 100 17.23 -5.37 -9.73
CA ALA A 100 18.45 -5.73 -10.42
C ALA A 100 19.35 -6.72 -9.65
N VAL A 101 19.22 -6.80 -8.32
CA VAL A 101 19.94 -7.79 -7.49
C VAL A 101 19.39 -9.20 -7.67
N LEU A 102 18.11 -9.32 -8.06
CA LEU A 102 17.41 -10.61 -8.15
C LEU A 102 17.69 -11.31 -9.49
N SER A 103 17.81 -12.64 -9.43
CA SER A 103 17.79 -13.50 -10.62
C SER A 103 16.41 -13.51 -11.27
N SER A 104 16.31 -14.02 -12.51
CA SER A 104 15.02 -14.16 -13.20
C SER A 104 14.03 -15.01 -12.41
N VAL A 105 14.50 -16.12 -11.80
CA VAL A 105 13.67 -17.00 -10.97
C VAL A 105 13.15 -16.27 -9.73
N GLN A 106 14.02 -15.50 -9.06
CA GLN A 106 13.65 -14.71 -7.88
C GLN A 106 12.65 -13.59 -8.24
N LYS A 107 12.82 -12.92 -9.39
CA LYS A 107 11.85 -11.93 -9.90
C LYS A 107 10.50 -12.56 -10.17
N GLY A 108 10.48 -13.74 -10.81
CA GLY A 108 9.25 -14.48 -11.06
C GLY A 108 8.53 -14.85 -9.77
N ARG A 109 9.27 -15.30 -8.74
CA ARG A 109 8.68 -15.56 -7.42
C ARG A 109 8.17 -14.28 -6.75
N LEU A 110 8.94 -13.19 -6.77
CA LEU A 110 8.51 -11.91 -6.22
C LEU A 110 7.22 -11.39 -6.89
N GLU A 111 7.08 -11.56 -8.21
CA GLU A 111 5.85 -11.22 -8.93
C GLU A 111 4.64 -12.02 -8.42
N GLN A 112 4.81 -13.32 -8.16
CA GLN A 112 3.76 -14.16 -7.54
C GLN A 112 3.40 -13.68 -6.14
N LEU A 113 4.39 -13.33 -5.31
CA LEU A 113 4.15 -12.79 -3.97
C LEU A 113 3.37 -11.47 -4.04
N ALA A 114 3.74 -10.60 -4.98
CA ALA A 114 3.06 -9.35 -5.22
C ALA A 114 1.58 -9.56 -5.63
N TYR A 115 1.29 -10.57 -6.47
CA TYR A 115 -0.09 -10.95 -6.80
C TYR A 115 -0.86 -11.50 -5.60
N GLN A 116 -0.22 -12.28 -4.73
CA GLN A 116 -0.86 -12.81 -3.53
C GLN A 116 -1.20 -11.71 -2.52
N GLU A 117 -0.29 -10.77 -2.30
CA GLU A 117 -0.48 -9.64 -1.39
C GLU A 117 -1.55 -8.67 -1.89
N THR A 118 -1.51 -8.34 -3.18
CA THR A 118 -2.49 -7.43 -3.78
C THR A 118 -3.86 -8.09 -3.96
N GLY A 119 -3.88 -9.42 -4.07
CA GLY A 119 -5.10 -10.20 -4.28
C GLY A 119 -5.80 -9.84 -5.59
N PRO A 120 -7.15 -9.94 -5.63
CA PRO A 120 -7.92 -9.68 -6.85
C PRO A 120 -7.73 -8.28 -7.44
N TRP A 121 -7.35 -7.28 -6.64
CA TRP A 121 -7.06 -5.94 -7.15
C TRP A 121 -5.87 -5.89 -8.12
N ALA A 122 -4.98 -6.90 -8.11
CA ALA A 122 -3.90 -7.03 -9.08
C ALA A 122 -4.43 -7.07 -10.52
N LEU A 123 -5.66 -7.53 -10.74
CA LEU A 123 -6.31 -7.66 -12.05
C LEU A 123 -6.57 -6.30 -12.74
N ARG A 124 -6.45 -5.19 -12.01
CA ARG A 124 -6.42 -3.82 -12.57
C ARG A 124 -5.13 -3.54 -13.34
N ASN A 125 -4.04 -4.27 -13.06
CA ASN A 125 -2.77 -4.11 -13.75
C ASN A 125 -2.88 -4.56 -15.22
N ALA A 126 -2.53 -3.66 -16.14
CA ALA A 126 -2.66 -3.90 -17.58
C ALA A 126 -1.85 -5.12 -18.07
N ALA A 127 -0.63 -5.33 -17.57
CA ALA A 127 0.20 -6.45 -17.98
C ALA A 127 -0.39 -7.78 -17.50
N LEU A 128 -0.88 -7.86 -16.26
CA LEU A 128 -1.57 -9.04 -15.75
C LEU A 128 -2.89 -9.28 -16.49
N ALA A 129 -3.68 -8.24 -16.73
CA ALA A 129 -4.91 -8.32 -17.50
C ALA A 129 -4.65 -8.87 -18.92
N GLY A 130 -3.55 -8.45 -19.55
CA GLY A 130 -3.06 -9.01 -20.81
C GLY A 130 -2.68 -10.49 -20.71
N LYS A 131 -1.92 -10.88 -19.68
CA LYS A 131 -1.58 -12.29 -19.40
C LYS A 131 -2.83 -13.16 -19.24
N LEU A 132 -3.91 -12.63 -18.66
CA LEU A 132 -5.18 -13.34 -18.46
C LEU A 132 -6.16 -13.23 -19.64
N GLY A 133 -5.86 -12.41 -20.65
CA GLY A 133 -6.76 -12.19 -21.78
C GLY A 133 -8.08 -11.57 -21.36
N LEU A 134 -8.07 -10.60 -20.44
CA LEU A 134 -9.29 -9.90 -20.02
C LEU A 134 -9.82 -9.03 -21.16
N SER A 135 -11.12 -9.13 -21.44
CA SER A 135 -11.77 -8.29 -22.45
C SER A 135 -11.85 -6.83 -22.00
N ALA A 136 -12.12 -5.91 -22.94
CA ALA A 136 -12.33 -4.51 -22.61
C ALA A 136 -13.49 -4.33 -21.61
N GLN A 137 -14.55 -5.10 -21.76
CA GLN A 137 -15.72 -5.08 -20.88
C GLN A 137 -15.39 -5.60 -19.48
N GLN A 138 -14.59 -6.67 -19.37
CA GLN A 138 -14.12 -7.17 -18.07
C GLN A 138 -13.24 -6.13 -17.37
N ARG A 139 -12.30 -5.51 -18.08
CA ARG A 139 -11.45 -4.45 -17.52
C ARG A 139 -12.26 -3.24 -17.05
N ALA A 140 -13.24 -2.81 -17.85
CA ALA A 140 -14.14 -1.71 -17.46
C ALA A 140 -14.98 -2.06 -16.22
N SER A 141 -15.47 -3.30 -16.12
CA SER A 141 -16.22 -3.78 -14.95
C SER A 141 -15.36 -3.80 -13.69
N ILE A 142 -14.12 -4.29 -13.78
CA ILE A 142 -13.16 -4.30 -12.68
C ILE A 142 -12.85 -2.87 -12.22
N GLU A 143 -12.65 -1.93 -13.14
CA GLU A 143 -12.39 -0.53 -12.80
C GLU A 143 -13.62 0.14 -12.16
N SER A 144 -14.82 -0.16 -12.63
CA SER A 144 -16.07 0.33 -12.01
C SER A 144 -16.24 -0.21 -10.58
N LEU A 145 -15.94 -1.49 -10.35
CA LEU A 145 -15.97 -2.10 -9.03
C LEU A 145 -14.95 -1.45 -8.10
N ALA A 146 -13.73 -1.21 -8.58
CA ALA A 146 -12.69 -0.55 -7.81
C ALA A 146 -13.12 0.86 -7.37
N LYS A 147 -13.68 1.66 -8.29
CA LYS A 147 -14.20 3.00 -7.97
C LYS A 147 -15.32 2.97 -6.94
N ALA A 148 -16.28 2.05 -7.08
CA ALA A 148 -17.40 1.92 -6.16
C ALA A 148 -16.96 1.46 -4.76
N THR A 149 -16.06 0.47 -4.70
CA THR A 149 -15.46 0.01 -3.44
C THR A 149 -14.69 1.14 -2.78
N LEU A 150 -13.87 1.88 -3.53
CA LEU A 150 -13.09 2.97 -2.99
C LEU A 150 -14.00 4.08 -2.42
N ALA A 151 -15.02 4.51 -3.17
CA ALA A 151 -15.98 5.50 -2.67
C ALA A 151 -16.67 5.06 -1.37
N THR A 152 -16.94 3.76 -1.22
CA THR A 152 -17.51 3.21 0.02
C THR A 152 -16.51 3.28 1.19
N ILE A 153 -15.25 2.92 0.93
CA ILE A 153 -14.18 2.97 1.93
C ILE A 153 -13.88 4.42 2.34
N ASP A 154 -13.88 5.35 1.40
CA ASP A 154 -13.66 6.77 1.65
C ASP A 154 -14.77 7.36 2.53
N ASP A 155 -16.04 7.05 2.26
CA ASP A 155 -17.17 7.46 3.10
C ASP A 155 -17.08 6.87 4.53
N LEU A 156 -16.74 5.58 4.65
CA LEU A 156 -16.55 4.95 5.96
C LEU A 156 -15.38 5.56 6.73
N SER A 157 -14.28 5.87 6.04
CA SER A 157 -13.08 6.48 6.62
C SER A 157 -13.34 7.91 7.06
N ALA A 158 -14.10 8.69 6.28
CA ALA A 158 -14.54 10.03 6.65
C ALA A 158 -15.40 10.01 7.92
N LYS A 159 -16.38 9.10 8.00
CA LYS A 159 -17.21 8.91 9.20
C LYS A 159 -16.41 8.49 10.42
N MET A 160 -15.40 7.64 10.24
CA MET A 160 -14.46 7.27 11.29
C MET A 160 -13.66 8.49 11.78
N GLY A 161 -13.14 9.30 10.84
CA GLY A 161 -12.43 10.54 11.13
C GLY A 161 -13.27 11.53 11.93
N GLU A 162 -14.49 11.82 11.47
CA GLU A 162 -15.45 12.69 12.17
C GLU A 162 -15.77 12.19 13.59
N ALA A 163 -15.86 10.87 13.78
CA ALA A 163 -16.11 10.27 15.08
C ALA A 163 -14.89 10.41 16.02
N ILE A 164 -13.67 10.29 15.48
CA ILE A 164 -12.42 10.50 16.23
C ILE A 164 -12.24 11.98 16.60
N GLU A 165 -12.52 12.91 15.69
CA GLU A 165 -12.38 14.36 15.94
C GLU A 165 -13.27 14.86 17.09
N LYS A 166 -14.41 14.20 17.33
CA LYS A 166 -15.30 14.49 18.46
C LYS A 166 -14.73 14.02 19.82
N ILE A 167 -13.65 13.23 19.83
CA ILE A 167 -12.98 12.79 21.06
C ILE A 167 -12.04 13.91 21.52
N PRO A 168 -12.22 14.47 22.74
CA PRO A 168 -11.34 15.52 23.24
C PRO A 168 -9.89 15.06 23.32
N ALA A 169 -8.99 15.76 22.64
CA ALA A 169 -7.57 15.46 22.65
C ALA A 169 -6.96 15.68 24.06
N PRO A 170 -6.03 14.80 24.50
CA PRO A 170 -5.38 14.96 25.79
C PRO A 170 -4.43 16.17 25.79
N LYS A 171 -4.23 16.78 26.95
CA LYS A 171 -3.17 17.78 27.14
C LYS A 171 -1.82 17.08 27.11
N THR A 172 -0.80 17.75 26.56
CA THR A 172 0.57 17.25 26.55
C THR A 172 1.04 16.90 27.96
N GLY A 173 1.60 15.70 28.13
CA GLY A 173 2.12 15.21 29.41
C GLY A 173 1.08 14.55 30.32
N ASP A 174 -0.22 14.56 29.98
CA ASP A 174 -1.25 13.88 30.77
C ASP A 174 -1.42 12.41 30.32
N THR A 175 -0.64 11.53 30.92
CA THR A 175 -0.63 10.09 30.60
C THR A 175 -1.99 9.42 30.83
N LYS A 176 -2.78 9.87 31.82
CA LYS A 176 -4.08 9.27 32.13
C LYS A 176 -5.10 9.67 31.06
N ALA A 177 -5.13 10.95 30.67
CA ALA A 177 -5.98 11.43 29.59
C ALA A 177 -5.60 10.79 28.25
N SER A 178 -4.31 10.60 27.96
CA SER A 178 -3.86 9.93 26.74
C SER A 178 -4.36 8.48 26.64
N LYS A 179 -4.23 7.68 27.70
CA LYS A 179 -4.78 6.31 27.72
C LYS A 179 -6.30 6.27 27.52
N ALA A 180 -7.02 7.23 28.12
CA ALA A 180 -8.46 7.34 27.95
C ALA A 180 -8.86 7.74 26.52
N TYR A 181 -8.09 8.63 25.89
CA TYR A 181 -8.23 9.02 24.49
C TYR A 181 -7.99 7.83 23.56
N GLU A 182 -6.86 7.13 23.72
CA GLU A 182 -6.52 5.93 22.94
C GLU A 182 -7.62 4.87 23.01
N LYS A 183 -8.16 4.59 24.20
CA LYS A 183 -9.26 3.63 24.37
C LYS A 183 -10.49 4.04 23.56
N LYS A 184 -10.84 5.32 23.53
CA LYS A 184 -11.98 5.83 22.75
C LYS A 184 -11.73 5.79 21.25
N VAL A 185 -10.54 6.17 20.81
CA VAL A 185 -10.13 6.06 19.40
C VAL A 185 -10.17 4.61 18.93
N ASN A 186 -9.64 3.69 19.74
CA ASN A 186 -9.67 2.26 19.43
C ASN A 186 -11.11 1.72 19.36
N ALA A 187 -12.01 2.17 20.24
CA ALA A 187 -13.42 1.79 20.17
C ALA A 187 -14.11 2.26 18.88
N VAL A 188 -13.80 3.49 18.43
CA VAL A 188 -14.26 4.00 17.13
C VAL A 188 -13.67 3.17 15.99
N ALA A 189 -12.35 2.94 15.99
CA ALA A 189 -11.69 2.13 14.97
C ALA A 189 -12.28 0.70 14.87
N SER A 190 -12.55 0.04 16.00
CA SER A 190 -13.19 -1.28 16.04
C SER A 190 -14.60 -1.30 15.46
N GLN A 191 -15.31 -0.16 15.40
CA GLN A 191 -16.63 -0.06 14.78
C GLN A 191 -16.56 0.07 13.25
N TYR A 192 -15.53 0.74 12.74
CA TYR A 192 -15.41 1.09 11.31
C TYR A 192 -14.49 0.15 10.53
N ASN A 193 -13.37 -0.29 11.11
CA ASN A 193 -12.40 -1.16 10.42
C ASN A 193 -13.06 -2.43 9.84
N PRO A 194 -13.91 -3.19 10.59
CA PRO A 194 -14.56 -4.37 10.01
C PRO A 194 -15.49 -4.05 8.83
N LYS A 195 -16.06 -2.85 8.78
CA LYS A 195 -16.92 -2.41 7.67
C LYS A 195 -16.10 -2.05 6.44
N ILE A 196 -14.94 -1.41 6.66
CA ILE A 196 -13.97 -1.10 5.61
C ILE A 196 -13.44 -2.42 5.01
N ASP A 197 -13.02 -3.36 5.87
CA ASP A 197 -12.56 -4.68 5.46
C ASP A 197 -13.63 -5.44 4.68
N ALA A 198 -14.89 -5.42 5.16
CA ALA A 198 -16.00 -6.04 4.45
C ALA A 198 -16.29 -5.40 3.07
N ALA A 199 -16.16 -4.08 2.96
CA ALA A 199 -16.32 -3.37 1.68
C ALA A 199 -15.21 -3.74 0.68
N ASP A 200 -13.97 -3.83 1.16
CA ASP A 200 -12.81 -4.26 0.37
C ASP A 200 -12.97 -5.71 -0.11
N GLU A 201 -13.30 -6.64 0.78
CA GLU A 201 -13.52 -8.06 0.45
C GLU A 201 -14.70 -8.27 -0.49
N LYS A 202 -15.78 -7.49 -0.34
CA LYS A 202 -16.90 -7.48 -1.28
C LYS A 202 -16.45 -7.04 -2.67
N GLY A 203 -15.62 -5.99 -2.75
CA GLY A 203 -15.02 -5.52 -4.00
C GLY A 203 -14.16 -6.59 -4.68
N LYS A 204 -13.23 -7.19 -3.92
CA LYS A 204 -12.36 -8.28 -4.36
C LYS A 204 -13.16 -9.48 -4.89
N THR A 205 -14.21 -9.88 -4.17
CA THR A 205 -15.11 -10.96 -4.58
C THR A 205 -15.82 -10.62 -5.88
N GLY A 206 -16.33 -9.39 -6.02
CA GLY A 206 -16.93 -8.90 -7.26
C GLY A 206 -15.98 -8.95 -8.44
N VAL A 207 -14.72 -8.56 -8.23
CA VAL A 207 -13.68 -8.62 -9.28
C VAL A 207 -13.42 -10.05 -9.74
N LEU A 208 -13.32 -11.02 -8.82
CA LEU A 208 -13.15 -12.43 -9.20
C LEU A 208 -14.35 -12.98 -9.97
N ALA A 209 -15.57 -12.51 -9.65
CA ALA A 209 -16.79 -12.92 -10.33
C ALA A 209 -16.88 -12.43 -11.80
N VAL A 210 -16.10 -11.42 -12.19
CA VAL A 210 -15.99 -10.95 -13.58
C VAL A 210 -15.23 -11.94 -14.47
N LEU A 211 -14.40 -12.81 -13.86
CA LEU A 211 -13.58 -13.76 -14.60
C LEU A 211 -14.40 -14.97 -15.07
N THR A 212 -14.09 -15.47 -16.26
CA THR A 212 -14.53 -16.80 -16.69
C THR A 212 -13.84 -17.89 -15.85
N ALA A 213 -14.38 -19.10 -15.85
CA ALA A 213 -13.76 -20.24 -15.15
C ALA A 213 -12.32 -20.50 -15.60
N ALA A 214 -12.03 -20.37 -16.91
CA ALA A 214 -10.69 -20.52 -17.45
C ALA A 214 -9.73 -19.42 -16.96
N GLN A 215 -10.18 -18.15 -16.96
CA GLN A 215 -9.38 -17.03 -16.44
C GLN A 215 -9.15 -17.15 -14.94
N LEU A 216 -10.15 -17.56 -14.17
CA LEU A 216 -10.02 -17.77 -12.73
C LEU A 216 -9.02 -18.88 -12.41
N SER A 217 -9.05 -19.99 -13.17
CA SER A 217 -8.06 -21.07 -13.05
C SER A 217 -6.64 -20.56 -13.36
N LYS A 218 -6.49 -19.79 -14.46
CA LYS A 218 -5.19 -19.19 -14.82
C LYS A 218 -4.69 -18.20 -13.76
N TRP A 219 -5.58 -17.37 -13.20
CA TRP A 219 -5.26 -16.46 -12.10
C TRP A 219 -4.73 -17.22 -10.88
N LYS A 220 -5.42 -18.27 -10.44
CA LYS A 220 -4.96 -19.12 -9.33
C LYS A 220 -3.58 -19.74 -9.61
N GLY A 221 -3.30 -20.13 -10.85
CA GLY A 221 -1.98 -20.61 -11.26
C GLY A 221 -0.89 -19.54 -11.17
N LEU A 222 -1.20 -18.29 -11.51
CA LEU A 222 -0.27 -17.17 -11.42
C LEU A 222 0.08 -16.77 -9.97
N LEU A 223 -0.75 -17.12 -8.99
CA LEU A 223 -0.44 -16.92 -7.57
C LEU A 223 0.73 -17.80 -7.11
N GLY A 224 0.98 -18.93 -7.77
CA GLY A 224 2.02 -19.87 -7.35
C GLY A 224 1.78 -20.47 -5.96
N LYS A 225 2.85 -20.85 -5.27
CA LYS A 225 2.75 -21.45 -3.93
C LYS A 225 2.29 -20.41 -2.91
N PRO A 226 1.32 -20.71 -2.02
CA PRO A 226 0.91 -19.80 -0.96
C PRO A 226 2.11 -19.35 -0.12
N PHE A 227 2.22 -18.05 0.09
CA PHE A 227 3.18 -17.45 0.99
C PHE A 227 2.42 -16.88 2.18
N LYS A 228 2.77 -17.37 3.36
CA LYS A 228 2.19 -16.89 4.61
C LYS A 228 3.21 -16.00 5.28
N LEU A 229 2.86 -14.74 5.47
CA LEU A 229 3.65 -13.82 6.31
C LEU A 229 3.55 -14.16 7.80
N VAL A 230 2.55 -14.94 8.20
CA VAL A 230 2.17 -15.12 9.60
C VAL A 230 3.00 -16.20 10.27
N ASP A 231 3.56 -15.88 11.43
CA ASP A 231 3.09 -16.59 12.62
C ASP A 231 1.98 -15.72 13.23
N LYS A 232 0.82 -16.35 13.46
CA LYS A 232 -0.41 -15.74 13.98
C LYS A 232 -0.20 -14.97 15.28
#